data_AF-Q16NP8-F1
#
_entry.id   AF-Q16NP8-F1
#
_cell.length_a   1.000
_cell.length_b   1.000
_cell.length_c   1.000
_cell.angle_alpha   90.00
_cell.angle_beta   90.00
_cell.angle_gamma   90.00
#
_symmetry.space_group_name_H-M   'P 1'
#
loop_
_entity.id
_entity.type
_entity.pdbx_description
1 polymer ?
#
loop_
_entity_poly.entity_id
_entity_poly.type
_entity_poly.pdbx_seq_one_letter_code
_entity_poly.pdbx_strand_id
1 'polypeptide(L)'
;MKQFKDQKIKLIRMLTRRNWLLRCSILINVAVLLYLCSHLLIGGGNFALGPAYIISDESMLKPAAHVQEVPQQQQGSQPNQQQDQLLLEAAGRDVDNTNNNVNVDDSRFDVPTETSQSNNGGPGSNRAAGAEILYQDGGAPNGAGAGLLNASDIFSTTASIDLDMKLRSLLNCHDRDYEPYIGQRGDFWVMKNYIRAEHGELRCHETITYTTHADYTFLDNLIPLLERWNAPVSLAMHAPGTDFVPTVNAVKYLRDCLPESHLVRQFVTFHIYFSSKHIPKNVPKYDKVLEPPYNCSLPAPYFNVSSSQLYKTQKKLLYPVNVGRNIARDAAMTHFILASDIELYPNPGLVHKFLEMIVRNEPVLQRKNPRVFPLSIFEVDSSSPVPRDKTELQELLRTGKAIPFHKRVCSSCHGVPKSKEWIAANETDDLGVFHIGKRVGYFVHWEPIYIGTHADPHYDERLSWEGKSDKMTQGYALCVLDYDFHILDNAFLVHKPGIKVLKKDPKRAMLAAKTNQLIKKIIYPELQVMYGSRKGCAV
;
A
#
# COMPACT_ATOMS: atom_id res chain seq x y z
N MET A 1 15.42 56.67 -30.96
CA MET A 1 14.86 57.18 -29.67
C MET A 1 13.34 57.45 -29.69
N LYS A 2 12.73 57.95 -30.78
CA LYS A 2 11.28 58.21 -30.87
C LYS A 2 10.41 56.93 -30.83
N GLN A 3 10.87 55.87 -31.49
CA GLN A 3 10.14 54.59 -31.63
C GLN A 3 10.00 53.80 -30.30
N PHE A 4 10.99 53.91 -29.40
CA PHE A 4 10.94 53.30 -28.06
C PHE A 4 9.98 54.04 -27.10
N LYS A 5 9.75 55.34 -27.32
CA LYS A 5 8.84 56.14 -26.50
C LYS A 5 7.37 55.79 -26.81
N ASP A 6 7.05 55.53 -28.07
CA ASP A 6 5.68 55.17 -28.51
C ASP A 6 5.26 53.76 -28.09
N GLN A 7 6.20 52.78 -28.05
CA GLN A 7 5.90 51.44 -27.53
C GLN A 7 5.63 51.44 -26.01
N LYS A 8 6.37 52.24 -25.24
CA LYS A 8 6.14 52.38 -23.79
C LYS A 8 4.77 53.01 -23.49
N ILE A 9 4.35 54.00 -24.28
CA ILE A 9 3.04 54.66 -24.11
C ILE A 9 1.88 53.70 -24.47
N LYS A 10 2.04 52.86 -25.51
CA LYS A 10 1.04 51.84 -25.87
C LYS A 10 0.89 50.77 -24.77
N LEU A 11 1.99 50.32 -24.18
CA LEU A 11 1.98 49.31 -23.11
C LEU A 11 1.30 49.84 -21.83
N ILE A 12 1.59 51.09 -21.45
CA ILE A 12 0.97 51.74 -20.28
C ILE A 12 -0.54 51.95 -20.49
N ARG A 13 -0.98 52.33 -21.69
CA ARG A 13 -2.42 52.44 -22.05
C ARG A 13 -3.15 51.09 -22.06
N MET A 14 -2.48 50.00 -22.45
CA MET A 14 -3.04 48.64 -22.36
C MET A 14 -3.21 48.16 -20.92
N LEU A 15 -2.22 48.43 -20.05
CA LEU A 15 -2.27 48.05 -18.63
C LEU A 15 -3.34 48.81 -17.85
N THR A 16 -3.56 50.10 -18.15
CA THR A 16 -4.64 50.90 -17.54
C THR A 16 -6.04 50.46 -18.00
N ARG A 17 -6.22 50.06 -19.26
CA ARG A 17 -7.50 49.50 -19.76
C ARG A 17 -7.85 48.14 -19.12
N ARG A 18 -6.88 47.26 -18.91
CA ARG A 18 -7.09 45.96 -18.24
C ARG A 18 -7.55 46.11 -16.78
N ASN A 19 -7.01 47.10 -16.06
CA ASN A 19 -7.45 47.39 -14.68
C ASN A 19 -8.85 48.00 -14.59
N TRP A 20 -9.31 48.71 -15.63
CA TRP A 20 -10.67 49.26 -15.64
C TRP A 20 -11.73 48.18 -15.87
N LEU A 21 -11.48 47.24 -16.79
CA LEU A 21 -12.39 46.11 -17.04
C LEU A 21 -12.54 45.19 -15.81
N LEU A 22 -11.46 44.95 -15.08
CA LEU A 22 -11.51 44.17 -13.83
C LEU A 22 -12.35 44.89 -12.76
N ARG A 23 -12.18 46.21 -12.60
CA ARG A 23 -12.97 47.02 -11.65
C ARG A 23 -14.45 47.07 -12.03
N CYS A 24 -14.78 47.21 -13.32
CA CYS A 24 -16.16 47.14 -13.80
C CYS A 24 -16.77 45.76 -13.58
N SER A 25 -16.01 44.68 -13.81
CA SER A 25 -16.47 43.31 -13.54
C SER A 25 -16.80 43.09 -12.06
N ILE A 26 -15.94 43.58 -11.15
CA ILE A 26 -16.19 43.50 -9.70
C ILE A 26 -17.47 44.26 -9.32
N LEU A 27 -17.66 45.48 -9.84
CA LEU A 27 -18.85 46.29 -9.56
C LEU A 27 -20.14 45.64 -10.10
N ILE A 28 -20.10 45.04 -11.28
CA ILE A 28 -21.25 44.33 -11.86
C ILE A 28 -21.60 43.11 -11.00
N ASN A 29 -20.61 42.30 -10.59
CA ASN A 29 -20.85 41.14 -9.75
C ASN A 29 -21.43 41.53 -8.37
N VAL A 30 -20.96 42.63 -7.77
CA VAL A 30 -21.53 43.16 -6.52
C VAL A 30 -22.97 43.64 -6.72
N ALA A 31 -23.27 44.34 -7.82
CA ALA A 31 -24.63 44.79 -8.13
C ALA A 31 -25.61 43.62 -8.34
N VAL A 32 -25.17 42.54 -9.01
CA VAL A 32 -25.98 41.32 -9.19
C VAL A 32 -26.23 40.63 -7.84
N LEU A 33 -25.23 40.57 -6.97
CA LEU A 33 -25.37 40.01 -5.61
C LEU A 33 -26.38 40.81 -4.77
N LEU A 34 -26.29 42.15 -4.81
CA LEU A 34 -27.23 43.01 -4.11
C LEU A 34 -28.66 42.90 -4.67
N TYR A 35 -28.81 42.77 -5.99
CA TYR A 35 -30.11 42.53 -6.63
C TYR A 35 -30.74 41.19 -6.20
N LEU A 36 -29.96 40.10 -6.20
CA LEU A 36 -30.42 38.79 -5.72
C LEU A 36 -30.79 38.81 -4.24
N CYS A 37 -29.98 39.45 -3.40
CA CYS A 37 -30.30 39.63 -1.98
C CYS A 37 -31.58 40.46 -1.78
N SER A 38 -31.79 41.52 -2.56
CA SER A 38 -33.01 42.32 -2.48
C SER A 38 -34.26 41.54 -2.87
N HIS A 39 -34.18 40.65 -3.86
CA HIS A 39 -35.32 39.82 -4.25
C HIS A 39 -35.59 38.64 -3.32
N LEU A 40 -34.56 38.11 -2.66
CA LEU A 40 -34.73 37.10 -1.61
C LEU A 40 -35.32 37.69 -0.32
N LEU A 41 -35.04 38.97 -0.03
CA LEU A 41 -35.57 39.66 1.16
C LEU A 41 -36.97 40.25 0.96
N ILE A 42 -37.42 40.44 -0.28
CA ILE A 42 -38.76 40.97 -0.62
C ILE A 42 -39.76 39.84 -0.93
N GLY A 43 -39.29 38.60 -1.17
CA GLY A 43 -40.12 37.44 -1.54
C GLY A 43 -40.49 36.48 -0.39
N GLY A 44 -40.71 36.97 0.83
CA GLY A 44 -40.90 36.10 2.01
C GLY A 44 -41.78 36.68 3.11
N GLY A 45 -43.00 37.14 2.78
CA GLY A 45 -44.01 37.54 3.75
C GLY A 45 -45.07 36.45 3.95
N ASN A 46 -44.85 35.60 4.97
CA ASN A 46 -45.84 34.82 5.76
C ASN A 46 -45.36 33.37 6.01
N PHE A 47 -44.63 33.18 7.11
CA PHE A 47 -44.57 31.89 7.80
C PHE A 47 -45.21 32.08 9.18
N ALA A 48 -46.46 31.61 9.30
CA ALA A 48 -47.12 31.43 10.59
C ALA A 48 -46.85 30.00 11.09
N LEU A 49 -46.49 29.90 12.37
CA LEU A 49 -46.31 28.66 13.12
C LEU A 49 -47.68 28.05 13.49
N GLY A 50 -47.84 26.73 13.30
CA GLY A 50 -48.94 25.97 13.91
C GLY A 50 -49.23 24.61 13.23
N PRO A 51 -49.28 23.49 13.98
CA PRO A 51 -49.42 22.12 13.42
C PRO A 51 -50.87 21.63 13.36
N ALA A 52 -51.17 20.67 12.45
CA ALA A 52 -51.98 19.44 12.67
C ALA A 52 -52.79 18.91 11.44
N TYR A 53 -53.09 17.60 11.51
CA TYR A 53 -54.07 16.76 10.75
C TYR A 53 -53.76 16.43 9.26
N ILE A 54 -53.56 15.16 8.84
CA ILE A 54 -54.45 13.95 8.72
C ILE A 54 -55.52 14.07 7.62
N ILE A 55 -55.61 13.02 6.77
CA ILE A 55 -56.74 12.38 6.02
C ILE A 55 -56.12 11.76 4.75
N SER A 56 -55.97 10.44 4.57
CA SER A 56 -56.92 9.32 4.38
C SER A 56 -57.68 9.28 3.03
N ASP A 57 -57.41 8.20 2.29
CA ASP A 57 -58.33 7.38 1.47
C ASP A 57 -58.74 7.87 0.07
N GLU A 58 -58.98 7.03 -0.96
CA GLU A 58 -59.45 5.64 -1.06
C GLU A 58 -59.08 5.09 -2.49
N SER A 59 -58.56 3.86 -2.64
CA SER A 59 -59.21 2.60 -3.06
C SER A 59 -59.29 2.31 -4.57
N MET A 60 -58.87 1.09 -4.97
CA MET A 60 -59.63 0.18 -5.84
C MET A 60 -59.03 -1.26 -5.79
N LEU A 61 -59.89 -2.15 -5.29
CA LEU A 61 -60.08 -3.62 -5.29
C LEU A 61 -59.06 -4.68 -5.79
N LYS A 62 -59.08 -5.77 -4.99
CA LYS A 62 -58.61 -7.18 -5.07
C LYS A 62 -59.50 -8.08 -6.00
N PRO A 63 -59.22 -9.39 -6.32
CA PRO A 63 -59.04 -10.48 -5.33
C PRO A 63 -58.16 -11.70 -5.74
N ALA A 64 -58.18 -12.71 -4.87
CA ALA A 64 -57.27 -13.85 -4.74
C ALA A 64 -57.88 -15.23 -5.15
N ALA A 65 -56.97 -16.21 -5.24
CA ALA A 65 -57.09 -17.66 -4.97
C ALA A 65 -57.71 -18.63 -6.01
N HIS A 66 -56.96 -19.70 -6.34
CA HIS A 66 -57.48 -21.09 -6.36
C HIS A 66 -56.35 -22.15 -6.22
N VAL A 67 -56.74 -23.26 -5.58
CA VAL A 67 -56.05 -24.49 -5.17
C VAL A 67 -56.21 -25.59 -6.24
N GLN A 68 -55.25 -26.53 -6.44
CA GLN A 68 -55.47 -28.00 -6.42
C GLN A 68 -54.24 -28.90 -6.75
N GLU A 69 -54.41 -30.20 -6.47
CA GLU A 69 -53.49 -31.26 -6.05
C GLU A 69 -52.84 -32.15 -7.14
N VAL A 70 -52.01 -33.09 -6.66
CA VAL A 70 -51.10 -34.11 -7.24
C VAL A 70 -51.87 -35.33 -7.84
N PRO A 71 -51.28 -36.20 -8.72
CA PRO A 71 -50.62 -37.46 -8.26
C PRO A 71 -49.35 -37.92 -9.05
N GLN A 72 -48.65 -38.89 -8.44
CA GLN A 72 -47.34 -39.51 -8.76
C GLN A 72 -47.35 -40.61 -9.87
N GLN A 73 -46.16 -40.90 -10.44
CA GLN A 73 -45.58 -42.27 -10.67
C GLN A 73 -44.11 -42.14 -11.18
N GLN A 74 -43.07 -42.57 -10.40
CA GLN A 74 -42.20 -43.78 -10.52
C GLN A 74 -41.48 -43.94 -11.89
N GLN A 75 -40.17 -44.24 -12.06
CA GLN A 75 -39.21 -45.04 -11.26
C GLN A 75 -37.75 -44.92 -11.81
N GLY A 76 -36.73 -45.11 -10.94
CA GLY A 76 -35.34 -45.56 -11.23
C GLY A 76 -34.27 -44.47 -11.38
N SER A 77 -33.07 -44.47 -10.77
CA SER A 77 -32.32 -45.37 -9.88
C SER A 77 -31.08 -44.60 -9.34
N GLN A 78 -30.71 -44.87 -8.07
CA GLN A 78 -29.61 -44.30 -7.25
C GLN A 78 -28.19 -44.82 -7.64
N PRO A 79 -27.03 -44.39 -7.05
CA PRO A 79 -26.85 -43.82 -5.69
C PRO A 79 -25.83 -42.67 -5.42
N ASN A 80 -26.08 -42.03 -4.27
CA ASN A 80 -25.19 -41.41 -3.26
C ASN A 80 -24.04 -40.45 -3.62
N GLN A 81 -24.22 -39.18 -3.25
CA GLN A 81 -23.24 -38.42 -2.45
C GLN A 81 -23.99 -37.54 -1.44
N GLN A 82 -23.88 -37.90 -0.15
CA GLN A 82 -24.24 -37.06 0.98
C GLN A 82 -23.06 -36.15 1.32
N GLN A 83 -23.41 -34.97 1.87
CA GLN A 83 -22.58 -34.09 2.71
C GLN A 83 -21.97 -32.87 1.99
N ASP A 84 -22.77 -31.79 1.88
CA ASP A 84 -22.35 -30.40 2.16
C ASP A 84 -23.52 -29.43 1.93
N GLN A 85 -24.43 -29.34 2.91
CA GLN A 85 -25.37 -28.22 2.99
C GLN A 85 -25.88 -28.01 4.42
N LEU A 86 -25.03 -27.47 5.28
CA LEU A 86 -25.41 -26.90 6.58
C LEU A 86 -24.29 -25.95 7.03
N LEU A 87 -24.36 -24.68 6.62
CA LEU A 87 -23.68 -23.54 7.25
C LEU A 87 -24.15 -22.23 6.58
N LEU A 88 -25.47 -21.99 6.62
CA LEU A 88 -26.01 -20.67 6.26
C LEU A 88 -27.28 -20.38 7.04
N GLU A 89 -27.25 -20.49 8.37
CA GLU A 89 -28.34 -20.02 9.24
C GLU A 89 -27.85 -19.92 10.69
N ALA A 90 -27.25 -18.78 11.04
CA ALA A 90 -27.10 -18.34 12.44
C ALA A 90 -26.62 -16.88 12.47
N ALA A 91 -27.49 -15.93 12.11
CA ALA A 91 -27.30 -14.52 12.44
C ALA A 91 -28.67 -13.91 12.76
N GLY A 92 -28.99 -13.85 14.05
CA GLY A 92 -30.18 -13.18 14.56
C GLY A 92 -30.49 -13.59 15.98
N ARG A 93 -29.99 -12.83 16.96
CA ARG A 93 -30.63 -12.59 18.25
C ARG A 93 -29.94 -11.43 18.97
N ASP A 94 -30.74 -10.41 19.24
CA ASP A 94 -30.46 -9.25 20.08
C ASP A 94 -30.20 -9.65 21.54
N VAL A 95 -29.28 -8.95 22.22
CA VAL A 95 -29.37 -8.64 23.66
C VAL A 95 -28.75 -7.27 23.91
N ASP A 96 -29.50 -6.47 24.66
CA ASP A 96 -29.22 -5.12 25.13
C ASP A 96 -28.26 -5.06 26.34
N ASN A 97 -27.49 -3.98 26.37
CA ASN A 97 -27.08 -3.14 27.51
C ASN A 97 -25.87 -3.45 28.46
N THR A 98 -25.21 -2.32 28.78
CA THR A 98 -24.36 -1.91 29.93
C THR A 98 -22.83 -2.09 29.94
N ASN A 99 -22.19 -0.92 30.06
CA ASN A 99 -20.86 -0.55 30.60
C ASN A 99 -19.85 -1.65 30.94
N ASN A 100 -18.63 -1.52 30.38
CA ASN A 100 -17.42 -1.43 31.20
C ASN A 100 -16.19 -0.89 30.45
N ASN A 101 -15.53 0.07 31.11
CA ASN A 101 -14.14 0.49 30.88
C ASN A 101 -13.20 -0.67 31.15
N VAL A 102 -12.46 -1.18 30.16
CA VAL A 102 -11.18 -1.88 30.41
C VAL A 102 -10.23 -1.66 29.23
N ASN A 103 -8.96 -1.55 29.63
CA ASN A 103 -7.71 -1.24 28.94
C ASN A 103 -7.49 -1.90 27.57
N VAL A 104 -6.81 -1.13 26.72
CA VAL A 104 -6.37 -1.51 25.37
C VAL A 104 -5.01 -2.19 25.48
N ASP A 105 -5.00 -3.50 25.26
CA ASP A 105 -3.82 -4.23 24.85
C ASP A 105 -3.81 -4.28 23.32
N ASP A 106 -2.71 -3.84 22.72
CA ASP A 106 -2.53 -3.71 21.28
C ASP A 106 -1.37 -4.61 20.83
N SER A 107 -1.52 -5.87 21.21
CA SER A 107 -0.76 -7.00 20.69
C SER A 107 -1.62 -7.65 19.59
N ARG A 108 -1.87 -6.90 18.51
CA ARG A 108 -2.94 -7.17 17.54
C ARG A 108 -2.58 -8.13 16.40
N PHE A 109 -1.39 -8.72 16.41
CA PHE A 109 -1.05 -10.00 15.76
C PHE A 109 0.16 -10.60 16.50
N ASP A 110 -0.07 -11.53 17.44
CA ASP A 110 1.04 -12.25 18.07
C ASP A 110 1.21 -13.60 17.40
N VAL A 111 2.48 -13.92 17.12
CA VAL A 111 2.95 -15.30 17.02
C VAL A 111 3.18 -15.77 18.45
N PRO A 112 2.68 -16.95 18.88
CA PRO A 112 2.94 -17.44 20.22
C PRO A 112 4.44 -17.63 20.45
N THR A 113 5.04 -16.91 21.40
CA THR A 113 6.41 -17.11 21.86
C THR A 113 6.41 -17.91 23.16
N GLU A 114 7.14 -19.04 23.18
CA GLU A 114 7.43 -19.76 24.41
C GLU A 114 8.49 -19.02 25.23
N THR A 115 8.23 -18.81 26.51
CA THR A 115 9.15 -18.24 27.50
C THR A 115 10.15 -19.30 27.97
N SER A 116 11.43 -19.14 27.65
CA SER A 116 12.52 -19.88 28.30
C SER A 116 13.08 -19.08 29.47
N GLN A 117 12.95 -19.66 30.66
CA GLN A 117 13.46 -19.13 31.93
C GLN A 117 14.99 -19.14 31.96
N SER A 118 15.56 -18.04 32.44
CA SER A 118 16.97 -17.89 32.80
C SER A 118 17.37 -18.80 33.95
N ASN A 119 18.49 -19.50 33.84
CA ASN A 119 19.23 -19.98 35.00
C ASN A 119 20.72 -19.62 34.88
N ASN A 120 21.21 -18.99 35.94
CA ASN A 120 22.60 -18.59 36.16
C ASN A 120 23.52 -19.80 36.34
N GLY A 121 24.75 -19.69 35.81
CA GLY A 121 25.89 -20.51 36.22
C GLY A 121 27.06 -20.40 35.25
N GLY A 122 28.16 -19.77 35.67
CA GLY A 122 29.49 -19.98 35.08
C GLY A 122 30.42 -20.65 36.09
N PRO A 123 31.73 -20.82 35.81
CA PRO A 123 32.40 -21.00 34.52
C PRO A 123 33.20 -22.33 34.47
N GLY A 124 33.54 -22.83 33.27
CA GLY A 124 34.35 -24.04 33.11
C GLY A 124 35.03 -24.14 31.75
N SER A 125 36.36 -24.05 31.77
CA SER A 125 37.32 -24.22 30.67
C SER A 125 37.17 -25.56 29.93
N ASN A 126 37.26 -25.56 28.59
CA ASN A 126 38.34 -26.26 27.86
C ASN A 126 38.36 -25.99 26.34
N ARG A 127 39.58 -26.10 25.82
CA ARG A 127 40.16 -25.58 24.56
C ARG A 127 39.88 -26.42 23.31
N ALA A 128 40.24 -25.78 22.17
CA ALA A 128 40.81 -26.29 20.90
C ALA A 128 39.85 -26.19 19.70
N ALA A 129 40.20 -25.67 18.52
CA ALA A 129 41.47 -25.14 18.00
C ALA A 129 41.15 -24.08 16.92
N GLY A 130 41.88 -22.97 16.93
CA GLY A 130 41.88 -21.96 15.87
C GLY A 130 43.17 -22.04 15.06
N ALA A 131 43.06 -21.88 13.74
CA ALA A 131 44.19 -21.60 12.86
C ALA A 131 44.14 -20.13 12.47
N GLU A 132 45.13 -19.37 12.93
CA GLU A 132 45.42 -17.99 12.54
C GLU A 132 46.13 -17.98 11.18
N ILE A 133 45.80 -17.04 10.29
CA ILE A 133 46.72 -16.54 9.27
C ILE A 133 46.64 -15.00 9.23
N LEU A 134 47.83 -14.41 9.30
CA LEU A 134 48.16 -13.00 9.45
C LEU A 134 47.66 -12.08 8.32
N TYR A 135 47.28 -10.86 8.72
CA TYR A 135 47.25 -9.66 7.90
C TYR A 135 48.67 -9.13 7.68
N GLN A 136 49.00 -8.75 6.44
CA GLN A 136 50.17 -7.92 6.14
C GLN A 136 49.78 -6.73 5.27
N ASP A 137 50.16 -5.56 5.79
CA ASP A 137 50.01 -4.22 5.23
C ASP A 137 50.98 -3.99 4.05
N GLY A 138 50.60 -3.15 3.09
CA GLY A 138 51.40 -2.86 1.90
C GLY A 138 50.82 -1.73 1.05
N GLY A 139 51.41 -0.54 1.19
CA GLY A 139 50.98 0.72 0.58
C GLY A 139 51.24 0.89 -0.93
N ALA A 140 50.73 2.01 -1.44
CA ALA A 140 50.90 2.51 -2.81
C ALA A 140 52.36 2.88 -3.14
N PRO A 141 52.76 2.88 -4.43
CA PRO A 141 52.71 4.14 -5.19
C PRO A 141 52.39 4.02 -6.71
N ASN A 142 52.06 5.19 -7.26
CA ASN A 142 51.82 5.57 -8.66
C ASN A 142 52.48 4.73 -9.77
N GLY A 143 51.69 4.40 -10.79
CA GLY A 143 52.15 4.01 -12.13
C GLY A 143 50.97 3.91 -13.10
N ALA A 144 50.97 4.73 -14.16
CA ALA A 144 50.00 4.65 -15.24
C ALA A 144 50.11 3.28 -15.93
N GLY A 145 49.08 2.46 -15.80
CA GLY A 145 48.92 1.20 -16.50
C GLY A 145 47.46 1.05 -16.88
N ALA A 146 47.18 1.03 -18.19
CA ALA A 146 45.87 0.67 -18.72
C ALA A 146 45.55 -0.75 -18.24
N GLY A 147 44.70 -0.85 -17.21
CA GLY A 147 44.21 -2.11 -16.68
C GLY A 147 43.31 -2.78 -17.71
N LEU A 148 43.71 -3.97 -18.16
CA LEU A 148 42.89 -4.88 -18.93
C LEU A 148 41.61 -5.18 -18.14
N LEU A 149 40.48 -4.68 -18.61
CA LEU A 149 39.16 -5.08 -18.14
C LEU A 149 38.99 -6.58 -18.43
N ASN A 150 38.62 -7.35 -17.42
CA ASN A 150 38.46 -8.80 -17.53
C ASN A 150 37.28 -9.10 -18.48
N ALA A 151 37.37 -10.14 -19.32
CA ALA A 151 36.33 -10.43 -20.32
C ALA A 151 34.94 -10.70 -19.70
N SER A 152 34.89 -11.22 -18.46
CA SER A 152 33.67 -11.37 -17.66
C SER A 152 33.05 -10.04 -17.25
N ASP A 153 33.89 -9.06 -16.91
CA ASP A 153 33.46 -7.72 -16.49
C ASP A 153 32.98 -6.92 -17.69
N ILE A 154 33.64 -7.09 -18.84
CA ILE A 154 33.19 -6.54 -20.12
C ILE A 154 31.85 -7.16 -20.51
N PHE A 155 31.71 -8.50 -20.46
CA PHE A 155 30.45 -9.18 -20.82
C PHE A 155 29.29 -8.76 -19.92
N SER A 156 29.50 -8.73 -18.60
CA SER A 156 28.52 -8.25 -17.62
C SER A 156 28.13 -6.79 -17.84
N THR A 157 29.10 -5.92 -18.13
CA THR A 157 28.86 -4.51 -18.44
C THR A 157 28.12 -4.33 -19.78
N THR A 158 28.43 -5.14 -20.79
CA THR A 158 27.71 -5.08 -22.08
C THR A 158 26.27 -5.57 -21.96
N ALA A 159 26.03 -6.61 -21.16
CA ALA A 159 24.69 -7.13 -20.91
C ALA A 159 23.83 -6.15 -20.11
N SER A 160 24.42 -5.45 -19.13
CA SER A 160 23.71 -4.43 -18.36
C SER A 160 23.39 -3.17 -19.18
N ILE A 161 24.30 -2.74 -20.06
CA ILE A 161 24.04 -1.63 -21.01
C ILE A 161 22.93 -1.99 -22.01
N ASP A 162 22.94 -3.21 -22.54
CA ASP A 162 21.91 -3.68 -23.46
C ASP A 162 20.52 -3.77 -22.78
N LEU A 163 20.47 -4.24 -21.53
CA LEU A 163 19.24 -4.26 -20.74
C LEU A 163 18.67 -2.84 -20.55
N ASP A 164 19.51 -1.90 -20.13
CA ASP A 164 19.12 -0.50 -19.90
C ASP A 164 18.57 0.17 -21.17
N MET A 165 19.30 0.06 -22.28
CA MET A 165 18.88 0.64 -23.57
C MET A 165 17.54 0.07 -24.04
N LYS A 166 17.33 -1.24 -23.86
CA LYS A 166 16.06 -1.90 -24.20
C LYS A 166 14.92 -1.44 -23.30
N LEU A 167 15.13 -1.36 -21.99
CA LEU A 167 14.12 -0.85 -21.05
C LEU A 167 13.71 0.58 -21.39
N ARG A 168 14.68 1.45 -21.65
CA ARG A 168 14.43 2.83 -22.04
C ARG A 168 13.56 2.94 -23.29
N SER A 169 13.83 2.11 -24.30
CA SER A 169 13.05 2.06 -25.54
C SER A 169 11.63 1.51 -25.32
N LEU A 170 11.49 0.47 -24.48
CA LEU A 170 10.22 -0.23 -24.27
C LEU A 170 9.24 0.54 -23.39
N LEU A 171 9.70 1.19 -22.31
CA LEU A 171 8.82 1.73 -21.27
C LEU A 171 8.27 3.11 -21.58
N ASN A 172 8.95 3.90 -22.43
CA ASN A 172 8.61 5.29 -22.76
C ASN A 172 8.17 6.10 -21.53
N CYS A 173 8.88 5.92 -20.41
CA CYS A 173 8.59 6.59 -19.15
C CYS A 173 9.28 7.95 -19.07
N HIS A 174 8.84 8.79 -18.14
CA HIS A 174 9.43 10.10 -17.90
C HIS A 174 10.00 10.17 -16.48
N ASP A 175 11.20 10.73 -16.39
CA ASP A 175 11.84 11.02 -15.11
C ASP A 175 11.00 12.03 -14.33
N ARG A 176 11.08 11.95 -12.99
CA ARG A 176 10.25 12.71 -12.06
C ARG A 176 11.10 13.58 -11.16
N ASP A 177 10.55 14.74 -10.77
CA ASP A 177 11.21 15.63 -9.82
C ASP A 177 11.35 14.98 -8.44
N TYR A 178 12.56 15.07 -7.89
CA TYR A 178 12.93 14.51 -6.59
C TYR A 178 13.13 15.60 -5.52
N GLU A 179 12.40 16.69 -5.65
CA GLU A 179 12.47 17.82 -4.72
C GLU A 179 11.60 17.59 -3.47
N PRO A 180 12.03 18.07 -2.30
CA PRO A 180 11.20 18.14 -1.11
C PRO A 180 9.96 19.00 -1.37
N TYR A 181 8.80 18.55 -0.89
CA TYR A 181 7.54 19.27 -1.02
C TYR A 181 6.72 19.16 0.25
N ILE A 182 6.14 20.29 0.69
CA ILE A 182 5.18 20.33 1.80
C ILE A 182 3.86 20.88 1.26
N GLY A 183 2.78 20.12 1.44
CA GLY A 183 1.46 20.58 1.01
C GLY A 183 0.33 19.75 1.58
N GLN A 184 -0.89 20.11 1.20
CA GLN A 184 -2.11 19.43 1.65
C GLN A 184 -2.55 18.36 0.66
N ARG A 185 -3.11 17.27 1.19
CA ARG A 185 -3.77 16.19 0.48
C ARG A 185 -5.06 15.82 1.21
N GLY A 186 -6.19 16.31 0.72
CA GLY A 186 -7.45 16.24 1.45
C GLY A 186 -7.30 16.85 2.86
N ASP A 187 -7.63 16.07 3.89
CA ASP A 187 -7.52 16.48 5.29
C ASP A 187 -6.10 16.36 5.89
N PHE A 188 -5.09 15.99 5.10
CA PHE A 188 -3.74 15.68 5.58
C PHE A 188 -2.71 16.71 5.13
N TRP A 189 -1.73 16.96 5.99
CA TRP A 189 -0.45 17.56 5.60
C TRP A 189 0.52 16.46 5.21
N VAL A 190 1.23 16.68 4.09
CA VAL A 190 2.19 15.74 3.53
C VAL A 190 3.52 16.46 3.32
N MET A 191 4.58 15.90 3.89
CA MET A 191 5.97 16.22 3.58
C MET A 191 6.50 15.12 2.67
N LYS A 192 6.47 15.36 1.36
CA LYS A 192 6.98 14.46 0.33
C LYS A 192 8.49 14.68 0.14
N ASN A 193 9.24 13.61 -0.09
CA ASN A 193 10.69 13.59 -0.22
C ASN A 193 11.37 14.28 0.98
N TYR A 194 10.86 14.05 2.19
CA TYR A 194 11.23 14.81 3.38
C TYR A 194 12.61 14.42 3.90
N ILE A 195 12.93 13.13 3.89
CA ILE A 195 14.28 12.60 4.11
C ILE A 195 14.60 11.74 2.92
N ARG A 196 15.49 12.21 2.04
CA ARG A 196 15.80 11.58 0.75
C ARG A 196 16.83 10.47 0.89
N ALA A 197 16.67 9.44 0.07
CA ALA A 197 17.70 8.46 -0.22
C ALA A 197 18.89 9.10 -0.97
N GLU A 198 20.06 8.48 -0.84
CA GLU A 198 21.36 8.89 -1.38
C GLU A 198 21.76 8.11 -2.64
N HIS A 199 20.79 7.56 -3.38
CA HIS A 199 21.04 6.82 -4.64
C HIS A 199 21.53 7.69 -5.81
N GLY A 200 21.58 9.02 -5.67
CA GLY A 200 21.93 9.94 -6.76
C GLY A 200 20.80 10.13 -7.77
N GLU A 201 21.14 10.37 -9.05
CA GLU A 201 20.15 10.39 -10.12
C GLU A 201 19.56 9.00 -10.31
N LEU A 202 18.23 8.92 -10.43
CA LEU A 202 17.51 7.68 -10.71
C LEU A 202 16.55 7.91 -11.86
N ARG A 203 16.74 7.18 -12.96
CA ARG A 203 15.88 7.25 -14.13
C ARG A 203 14.67 6.33 -13.97
N CYS A 204 13.58 6.69 -14.62
CA CYS A 204 12.31 5.99 -14.45
C CYS A 204 12.35 4.50 -14.87
N HIS A 205 13.27 4.08 -15.73
CA HIS A 205 13.33 2.72 -16.28
C HIS A 205 14.36 1.81 -15.59
N GLU A 206 15.24 2.35 -14.75
CA GLU A 206 16.42 1.63 -14.24
C GLU A 206 16.07 0.56 -13.19
N THR A 207 14.97 0.74 -12.45
CA THR A 207 14.62 -0.13 -11.33
C THR A 207 13.13 -0.08 -11.00
N ILE A 208 12.75 -0.78 -9.93
CA ILE A 208 11.39 -0.82 -9.37
C ILE A 208 11.44 -0.15 -8.00
N THR A 209 10.46 0.68 -7.66
CA THR A 209 10.33 1.22 -6.30
C THR A 209 9.36 0.38 -5.48
N TYR A 210 9.79 -0.09 -4.31
CA TYR A 210 8.88 -0.63 -3.30
C TYR A 210 8.21 0.55 -2.60
N THR A 211 6.89 0.63 -2.67
CA THR A 211 6.13 1.71 -2.02
C THR A 211 5.39 1.14 -0.84
N THR A 212 5.59 1.76 0.32
CA THR A 212 5.02 1.25 1.56
C THR A 212 4.69 2.38 2.53
N HIS A 213 4.04 2.02 3.62
CA HIS A 213 3.56 2.95 4.63
C HIS A 213 3.62 2.29 5.99
N ALA A 214 3.88 3.10 7.02
CA ALA A 214 3.99 2.62 8.38
C ALA A 214 3.73 3.76 9.37
N ASP A 215 3.54 3.42 10.64
CA ASP A 215 3.99 4.29 11.72
C ASP A 215 5.34 3.78 12.23
N TYR A 216 5.96 4.51 13.16
CA TYR A 216 7.31 4.18 13.58
C TYR A 216 7.43 2.81 14.27
N THR A 217 6.36 2.22 14.82
CA THR A 217 6.45 0.94 15.55
C THR A 217 6.65 -0.26 14.62
N PHE A 218 6.52 -0.09 13.31
CA PHE A 218 6.73 -1.14 12.30
C PHE A 218 8.10 -1.05 11.62
N LEU A 219 8.98 -0.15 12.06
CA LEU A 219 10.27 0.08 11.41
C LEU A 219 11.33 -1.00 11.70
N ASP A 220 11.03 -1.96 12.58
CA ASP A 220 11.83 -3.18 12.74
C ASP A 220 11.83 -4.05 11.46
N ASN A 221 10.85 -3.88 10.58
CA ASN A 221 10.75 -4.59 9.30
C ASN A 221 11.62 -3.96 8.19
N LEU A 222 12.16 -2.75 8.37
CA LEU A 222 12.82 -2.01 7.29
C LEU A 222 14.13 -2.64 6.84
N ILE A 223 15.01 -3.02 7.77
CA ILE A 223 16.29 -3.65 7.42
C ILE A 223 16.07 -5.01 6.73
N PRO A 224 15.27 -5.96 7.29
CA PRO A 224 14.98 -7.23 6.62
C PRO A 224 14.38 -7.07 5.22
N LEU A 225 13.53 -6.04 5.02
CA LEU A 225 12.99 -5.72 3.71
C LEU A 225 14.10 -5.27 2.74
N LEU A 226 14.98 -4.37 3.17
CA LEU A 226 16.04 -3.80 2.33
C LEU A 226 17.08 -4.84 1.91
N GLU A 227 17.47 -5.75 2.80
CA GLU A 227 18.42 -6.83 2.48
C GLU A 227 17.92 -7.73 1.35
N ARG A 228 16.60 -7.90 1.24
CA ARG A 228 15.96 -8.73 0.22
C ARG A 228 15.59 -7.96 -1.04
N TRP A 229 15.10 -6.73 -0.87
CA TRP A 229 14.63 -5.90 -1.97
C TRP A 229 15.79 -5.28 -2.76
N ASN A 230 16.81 -4.76 -2.06
CA ASN A 230 18.03 -4.16 -2.62
C ASN A 230 17.78 -3.19 -3.79
N ALA A 231 16.77 -2.34 -3.64
CA ALA A 231 16.34 -1.35 -4.61
C ALA A 231 15.58 -0.21 -3.89
N PRO A 232 15.23 0.90 -4.56
CA PRO A 232 14.60 2.05 -3.92
C PRO A 232 13.30 1.71 -3.18
N VAL A 233 13.12 2.34 -2.02
CA VAL A 233 11.93 2.27 -1.17
C VAL A 233 11.38 3.67 -0.94
N SER A 234 10.10 3.86 -1.26
CA SER A 234 9.34 5.07 -0.94
C SER A 234 8.43 4.76 0.25
N LEU A 235 8.70 5.33 1.42
CA LEU A 235 8.06 4.99 2.69
C LEU A 235 7.29 6.18 3.26
N ALA A 236 5.96 6.07 3.33
CA ALA A 236 5.10 7.08 3.94
C ALA A 236 4.83 6.81 5.43
N MET A 237 5.32 7.67 6.29
CA MET A 237 5.22 7.58 7.74
C MET A 237 4.03 8.39 8.28
N HIS A 238 3.07 7.71 8.91
CA HIS A 238 1.98 8.38 9.63
C HIS A 238 2.45 8.79 11.02
N ALA A 239 2.54 10.09 11.27
CA ALA A 239 3.16 10.62 12.48
C ALA A 239 2.38 11.80 13.10
N PRO A 240 1.14 11.58 13.58
CA PRO A 240 0.30 12.63 14.16
C PRO A 240 0.79 13.07 15.54
N GLY A 241 0.63 14.36 15.84
CA GLY A 241 0.85 14.90 17.18
C GLY A 241 2.22 14.54 17.78
N THR A 242 2.23 13.81 18.89
CA THR A 242 3.47 13.41 19.58
C THR A 242 4.19 12.21 18.94
N ASP A 243 3.57 11.51 17.97
CA ASP A 243 4.22 10.40 17.24
C ASP A 243 5.30 10.91 16.27
N PHE A 244 5.31 12.22 15.94
CA PHE A 244 6.29 12.83 15.03
C PHE A 244 7.74 12.71 15.50
N VAL A 245 8.02 13.02 16.77
CA VAL A 245 9.40 13.00 17.28
C VAL A 245 9.97 11.57 17.34
N PRO A 246 9.26 10.56 17.90
CA PRO A 246 9.70 9.17 17.81
C PRO A 246 9.89 8.68 16.37
N THR A 247 9.03 9.11 15.44
CA THR A 247 9.18 8.79 14.00
C THR A 247 10.49 9.32 13.44
N VAL A 248 10.79 10.61 13.62
CA VAL A 248 12.05 11.20 13.14
C VAL A 248 13.25 10.54 13.81
N ASN A 249 13.19 10.28 15.11
CA ASN A 249 14.26 9.60 15.84
C ASN A 249 14.47 8.17 15.34
N ALA A 250 13.41 7.45 15.00
CA ALA A 250 13.51 6.11 14.42
C ALA A 250 14.21 6.14 13.07
N VAL A 251 13.88 7.13 12.21
CA VAL A 251 14.56 7.33 10.94
C VAL A 251 16.06 7.62 11.14
N LYS A 252 16.41 8.51 12.09
CA LYS A 252 17.82 8.79 12.43
C LYS A 252 18.54 7.53 12.91
N TYR A 253 17.94 6.78 13.83
CA TYR A 253 18.50 5.53 14.33
C TYR A 253 18.79 4.52 13.19
N LEU A 254 17.82 4.29 12.31
CA LEU A 254 17.96 3.38 11.17
C LEU A 254 19.02 3.86 10.17
N ARG A 255 19.20 5.16 10.03
CA ARG A 255 20.18 5.76 9.11
C ARG A 255 21.60 5.83 9.67
N ASP A 256 21.80 5.75 10.99
CA ASP A 256 23.12 6.05 11.58
C ASP A 256 23.64 4.97 12.56
N CYS A 257 22.78 4.14 13.15
CA CYS A 257 23.15 3.33 14.32
C CYS A 257 23.27 1.82 14.08
N LEU A 258 22.89 1.33 12.90
CA LEU A 258 22.91 -0.10 12.56
C LEU A 258 24.03 -0.42 11.57
N PRO A 259 24.58 -1.64 11.56
CA PRO A 259 25.55 -2.06 10.53
C PRO A 259 25.00 -1.88 9.11
N GLU A 260 23.71 -2.16 8.92
CA GLU A 260 22.99 -2.06 7.65
C GLU A 260 22.43 -0.66 7.37
N SER A 261 22.76 0.34 8.19
CA SER A 261 22.28 1.72 8.00
C SER A 261 22.61 2.33 6.64
N HIS A 262 23.68 1.83 5.98
CA HIS A 262 24.02 2.21 4.62
C HIS A 262 22.90 1.87 3.61
N LEU A 263 22.18 0.76 3.78
CA LEU A 263 21.04 0.40 2.94
C LEU A 263 19.91 1.42 3.08
N VAL A 264 19.65 1.88 4.30
CA VAL A 264 18.61 2.88 4.58
C VAL A 264 18.96 4.21 3.93
N ARG A 265 20.22 4.65 4.06
CA ARG A 265 20.71 5.88 3.42
C ARG A 265 20.63 5.78 1.90
N GLN A 266 21.05 4.66 1.34
CA GLN A 266 21.11 4.44 -0.10
C GLN A 266 19.73 4.33 -0.76
N PHE A 267 18.80 3.61 -0.13
CA PHE A 267 17.57 3.19 -0.83
C PHE A 267 16.27 3.84 -0.32
N VAL A 268 16.23 4.39 0.90
CA VAL A 268 14.95 4.78 1.50
C VAL A 268 14.70 6.28 1.48
N THR A 269 13.60 6.66 0.84
CA THR A 269 13.03 8.00 0.89
C THR A 269 11.82 8.00 1.82
N PHE A 270 11.89 8.81 2.88
CA PHE A 270 10.82 8.96 3.84
C PHE A 270 9.95 10.16 3.50
N HIS A 271 8.64 9.92 3.47
CA HIS A 271 7.59 10.93 3.47
C HIS A 271 6.94 10.91 4.84
N ILE A 272 6.50 12.05 5.36
CA ILE A 272 5.77 12.10 6.62
C ILE A 272 4.41 12.74 6.37
N TYR A 273 3.36 12.21 7.01
CA TYR A 273 2.03 12.77 6.92
C TYR A 273 1.24 12.64 8.21
N PHE A 274 0.31 13.56 8.42
CA PHE A 274 -0.61 13.59 9.55
C PHE A 274 -1.84 14.45 9.24
N SER A 275 -2.94 14.22 9.94
CA SER A 275 -4.17 15.01 9.76
C SER A 275 -3.95 16.47 10.16
N SER A 276 -4.61 17.39 9.44
CA SER A 276 -4.67 18.82 9.75
C SER A 276 -5.24 19.13 11.14
N LYS A 277 -5.94 18.18 11.76
CA LYS A 277 -6.46 18.29 13.14
C LYS A 277 -5.46 17.82 14.21
N HIS A 278 -4.36 17.20 13.80
CA HIS A 278 -3.38 16.53 14.67
C HIS A 278 -1.94 16.93 14.31
N ILE A 279 -1.74 18.22 14.06
CA ILE A 279 -0.44 18.78 13.67
C ILE A 279 0.55 18.68 14.85
N PRO A 280 1.79 18.20 14.64
CA PRO A 280 2.85 18.22 15.64
C PRO A 280 3.19 19.65 16.08
N LYS A 281 3.61 19.81 17.36
CA LYS A 281 3.96 21.14 17.89
C LYS A 281 5.13 21.81 17.18
N ASN A 282 6.05 21.01 16.64
CA ASN A 282 7.20 21.46 15.87
C ASN A 282 7.42 20.49 14.71
N VAL A 283 7.56 21.03 13.52
CA VAL A 283 7.93 20.31 12.30
C VAL A 283 9.17 21.03 11.74
N PRO A 284 10.38 20.45 11.88
CA PRO A 284 11.60 21.02 11.31
C PRO A 284 11.49 21.16 9.79
N LYS A 285 12.39 21.95 9.19
CA LYS A 285 12.57 21.92 7.74
C LYS A 285 13.33 20.66 7.32
N TYR A 286 13.16 20.23 6.07
CA TYR A 286 13.78 19.01 5.53
C TYR A 286 15.32 19.01 5.65
N ASP A 287 15.95 20.18 5.55
CA ASP A 287 17.41 20.37 5.69
C ASP A 287 17.90 20.32 7.14
N LYS A 288 16.98 20.36 8.11
CA LYS A 288 17.26 20.37 9.55
C LYS A 288 16.68 19.19 10.31
N VAL A 289 15.85 18.36 9.68
CA VAL A 289 15.19 17.23 10.35
C VAL A 289 16.17 16.21 10.93
N LEU A 290 17.33 16.03 10.30
CA LEU A 290 18.36 15.10 10.75
C LEU A 290 19.27 15.67 11.85
N GLU A 291 19.18 16.98 12.17
CA GLU A 291 19.98 17.63 13.21
C GLU A 291 19.19 17.69 14.54
N PRO A 292 19.82 17.43 15.71
CA PRO A 292 21.10 16.73 15.90
C PRO A 292 20.99 15.22 15.57
N PRO A 293 22.11 14.51 15.39
CA PRO A 293 22.10 13.06 15.15
C PRO A 293 21.49 12.29 16.34
N TYR A 294 21.04 11.07 16.09
CA TYR A 294 20.55 10.20 17.15
C TYR A 294 21.72 9.66 18.00
N ASN A 295 21.52 9.56 19.31
CA ASN A 295 22.50 8.92 20.19
C ASN A 295 22.38 7.40 20.04
N CYS A 296 23.30 6.77 19.31
CA CYS A 296 23.30 5.33 19.05
C CYS A 296 23.54 4.44 20.28
N SER A 297 23.89 5.01 21.44
CA SER A 297 23.88 4.27 22.71
C SER A 297 22.46 4.08 23.28
N LEU A 298 21.46 4.78 22.76
CA LEU A 298 20.05 4.61 23.15
C LEU A 298 19.39 3.49 22.33
N PRO A 299 18.38 2.79 22.89
CA PRO A 299 17.64 1.77 22.16
C PRO A 299 16.92 2.36 20.95
N ALA A 300 16.56 1.48 20.01
CA ALA A 300 15.75 1.85 18.85
C ALA A 300 14.41 2.45 19.32
N PRO A 301 13.97 3.62 18.78
CA PRO A 301 12.72 4.26 19.21
C PRO A 301 11.44 3.42 19.00
N TYR A 302 11.51 2.41 18.14
CA TYR A 302 10.42 1.49 17.83
C TYR A 302 10.43 0.20 18.66
N PHE A 303 11.44 0.00 19.50
CA PHE A 303 11.56 -1.19 20.34
C PHE A 303 10.72 -1.06 21.62
N ASN A 304 9.97 -2.11 21.97
CA ASN A 304 9.12 -2.19 23.18
C ASN A 304 8.16 -1.00 23.37
N VAL A 305 7.62 -0.48 22.27
CA VAL A 305 6.62 0.59 22.31
C VAL A 305 5.25 -0.01 22.58
N SER A 306 4.63 0.35 23.71
CA SER A 306 3.24 -0.02 23.96
C SER A 306 2.34 0.86 23.12
N SER A 307 1.37 0.29 22.41
CA SER A 307 0.52 1.12 21.56
C SER A 307 -0.37 2.09 22.31
N SER A 308 -0.57 1.91 23.62
CA SER A 308 -1.21 2.90 24.50
C SER A 308 -0.43 4.22 24.59
N GLN A 309 0.87 4.19 24.31
CA GLN A 309 1.75 5.37 24.30
C GLN A 309 1.62 6.17 22.99
N LEU A 310 1.12 5.55 21.92
CA LEU A 310 0.98 6.22 20.62
C LEU A 310 -0.10 7.29 20.68
N TYR A 311 0.21 8.46 20.13
CA TYR A 311 -0.72 9.57 20.00
C TYR A 311 -1.98 9.14 19.24
N LYS A 312 -1.83 8.38 18.14
CA LYS A 312 -2.98 7.84 17.40
C LYS A 312 -3.95 7.08 18.30
N THR A 313 -3.44 6.27 19.22
CA THR A 313 -4.24 5.45 20.13
C THR A 313 -4.89 6.30 21.21
N GLN A 314 -4.12 7.20 21.83
CA GLN A 314 -4.62 8.13 22.85
C GLN A 314 -5.74 9.02 22.33
N LYS A 315 -5.67 9.42 21.05
CA LYS A 315 -6.69 10.22 20.38
C LYS A 315 -7.73 9.41 19.61
N LYS A 316 -7.68 8.07 19.69
CA LYS A 316 -8.61 7.15 19.01
C LYS A 316 -8.72 7.41 17.51
N LEU A 317 -7.59 7.71 16.88
CA LEU A 317 -7.50 7.94 15.43
C LEU A 317 -7.48 6.59 14.70
N LEU A 318 -8.18 6.52 13.58
CA LEU A 318 -8.05 5.42 12.63
C LEU A 318 -6.77 5.62 11.82
N TYR A 319 -6.14 4.51 11.40
CA TYR A 319 -4.94 4.57 10.58
C TYR A 319 -5.30 4.82 9.10
N PRO A 320 -4.92 5.98 8.52
CA PRO A 320 -5.24 6.38 7.15
C PRO A 320 -4.38 5.65 6.09
N VAL A 321 -4.51 4.33 6.05
CA VAL A 321 -3.65 3.41 5.30
C VAL A 321 -3.52 3.77 3.82
N ASN A 322 -4.63 4.11 3.16
CA ASN A 322 -4.65 4.39 1.73
C ASN A 322 -4.06 5.77 1.37
N VAL A 323 -4.10 6.73 2.29
CA VAL A 323 -3.37 8.00 2.16
C VAL A 323 -1.87 7.72 2.10
N GLY A 324 -1.36 6.89 3.02
CA GLY A 324 0.04 6.46 3.03
C GLY A 324 0.45 5.73 1.74
N ARG A 325 -0.37 4.76 1.28
CA ARG A 325 -0.13 4.04 0.02
C ARG A 325 0.00 4.99 -1.16
N ASN A 326 -0.95 5.92 -1.31
CA ASN A 326 -0.94 6.85 -2.43
C ASN A 326 0.19 7.89 -2.33
N ILE A 327 0.55 8.37 -1.14
CA ILE A 327 1.72 9.26 -0.96
C ILE A 327 3.01 8.56 -1.42
N ALA A 328 3.25 7.34 -0.92
CA ALA A 328 4.43 6.58 -1.27
C ALA A 328 4.49 6.28 -2.77
N ARG A 329 3.34 5.89 -3.34
CA ARG A 329 3.18 5.64 -4.78
C ARG A 329 3.41 6.88 -5.61
N ASP A 330 2.80 8.02 -5.28
CA ASP A 330 2.92 9.25 -6.06
C ASP A 330 4.34 9.83 -6.04
N ALA A 331 5.08 9.55 -4.96
CA ALA A 331 6.47 9.96 -4.80
C ALA A 331 7.49 9.01 -5.43
N ALA A 332 7.10 7.82 -5.87
CA ALA A 332 8.00 6.92 -6.59
C ALA A 332 8.49 7.59 -7.89
N MET A 333 9.77 7.40 -8.19
CA MET A 333 10.41 7.95 -9.40
C MET A 333 10.43 6.96 -10.56
N THR A 334 10.25 5.68 -10.26
CA THR A 334 10.34 4.57 -11.22
C THR A 334 9.01 4.33 -11.94
N HIS A 335 9.10 3.73 -13.13
CA HIS A 335 7.94 3.36 -13.93
C HIS A 335 7.16 2.22 -13.26
N PHE A 336 7.89 1.20 -12.79
CA PHE A 336 7.32 0.04 -12.09
C PHE A 336 7.37 0.22 -10.59
N ILE A 337 6.27 -0.16 -9.94
CA ILE A 337 6.06 0.06 -8.51
C ILE A 337 5.50 -1.20 -7.87
N LEU A 338 6.09 -1.63 -6.76
CA LEU A 338 5.50 -2.65 -5.90
C LEU A 338 4.85 -1.98 -4.69
N ALA A 339 3.52 -1.82 -4.72
CA ALA A 339 2.77 -1.26 -3.59
C ALA A 339 2.43 -2.35 -2.58
N SER A 340 3.11 -2.34 -1.43
CA SER A 340 3.07 -3.44 -0.49
C SER A 340 3.22 -2.98 0.97
N ASP A 341 2.70 -3.78 1.89
CA ASP A 341 2.77 -3.53 3.33
C ASP A 341 4.21 -3.82 3.83
N ILE A 342 4.75 -3.02 4.76
CA ILE A 342 6.19 -3.06 5.16
C ILE A 342 6.62 -4.42 5.74
N GLU A 343 5.67 -5.21 6.24
CA GLU A 343 5.85 -6.55 6.78
C GLU A 343 5.80 -7.66 5.70
N LEU A 344 5.82 -7.33 4.40
CA LEU A 344 5.84 -8.29 3.28
C LEU A 344 7.19 -8.29 2.57
N TYR A 345 7.97 -9.35 2.75
CA TYR A 345 9.33 -9.49 2.23
C TYR A 345 9.35 -10.22 0.89
N PRO A 346 9.88 -9.61 -0.18
CA PRO A 346 10.04 -10.29 -1.46
C PRO A 346 11.15 -11.35 -1.41
N ASN A 347 11.09 -12.31 -2.32
CA ASN A 347 12.24 -13.17 -2.59
C ASN A 347 13.37 -12.35 -3.26
N PRO A 348 14.66 -12.59 -2.92
CA PRO A 348 15.77 -11.77 -3.41
C PRO A 348 15.94 -11.86 -4.93
N GLY A 349 16.49 -10.79 -5.52
CA GLY A 349 16.77 -10.72 -6.97
C GLY A 349 15.54 -10.45 -7.85
N LEU A 350 14.35 -10.28 -7.26
CA LEU A 350 13.10 -10.06 -8.00
C LEU A 350 13.17 -8.87 -8.97
N VAL A 351 13.77 -7.75 -8.56
CA VAL A 351 13.87 -6.53 -9.40
C VAL A 351 14.55 -6.82 -10.72
N HIS A 352 15.73 -7.46 -10.67
CA HIS A 352 16.51 -7.77 -11.86
C HIS A 352 15.78 -8.75 -12.77
N LYS A 353 15.34 -9.90 -12.22
CA LYS A 353 14.60 -10.92 -13.00
C LYS A 353 13.32 -10.38 -13.63
N PHE A 354 12.63 -9.46 -12.94
CA PHE A 354 11.44 -8.82 -13.48
C PHE A 354 11.77 -7.93 -14.68
N LEU A 355 12.80 -7.08 -14.59
CA LEU A 355 13.19 -6.21 -15.70
C LEU A 355 13.70 -7.01 -16.91
N GLU A 356 14.43 -8.10 -16.70
CA GLU A 356 14.81 -9.02 -17.76
C GLU A 356 13.58 -9.64 -18.46
N MET A 357 12.58 -10.08 -17.69
CA MET A 357 11.31 -10.57 -18.23
C MET A 357 10.61 -9.50 -19.09
N ILE A 358 10.59 -8.24 -18.64
CA ILE A 358 10.02 -7.13 -19.42
C ILE A 358 10.78 -6.92 -20.73
N VAL A 359 12.11 -6.99 -20.72
CA VAL A 359 12.94 -6.82 -21.91
C VAL A 359 12.81 -7.97 -22.90
N ARG A 360 12.62 -9.22 -22.43
CA ARG A 360 12.27 -10.35 -23.31
C ARG A 360 10.99 -10.09 -24.09
N ASN A 361 10.07 -9.28 -23.54
CA ASN A 361 8.86 -8.77 -24.19
C ASN A 361 8.08 -9.86 -24.95
N GLU A 362 7.90 -11.00 -24.30
CA GLU A 362 7.21 -12.16 -24.86
C GLU A 362 5.79 -11.82 -25.33
N PRO A 363 5.19 -12.58 -26.27
CA PRO A 363 3.85 -12.29 -26.79
C PRO A 363 2.76 -12.09 -25.71
N VAL A 364 2.90 -12.76 -24.57
CA VAL A 364 2.01 -12.60 -23.42
C VAL A 364 2.01 -11.15 -22.88
N LEU A 365 3.15 -10.46 -22.92
CA LEU A 365 3.33 -9.06 -22.53
C LEU A 365 2.91 -8.06 -23.59
N GLN A 366 2.53 -8.51 -24.80
CA GLN A 366 2.09 -7.62 -25.89
C GLN A 366 0.56 -7.51 -25.99
N ARG A 367 -0.16 -8.16 -25.05
CA ARG A 367 -1.62 -8.07 -24.97
C ARG A 367 -2.07 -6.62 -24.77
N LYS A 368 -3.23 -6.30 -25.36
CA LYS A 368 -3.80 -4.93 -25.42
C LYS A 368 -4.32 -4.42 -24.08
N ASN A 369 -4.79 -5.32 -23.22
CA ASN A 369 -5.37 -4.95 -21.94
C ASN A 369 -4.29 -4.36 -21.02
N PRO A 370 -4.65 -3.39 -20.15
CA PRO A 370 -3.76 -2.97 -19.08
C PRO A 370 -3.42 -4.17 -18.19
N ARG A 371 -2.25 -4.18 -17.56
CA ARG A 371 -1.76 -5.34 -16.82
C ARG A 371 -1.09 -4.95 -15.52
N VAL A 372 -1.21 -5.84 -14.55
CA VAL A 372 -0.43 -5.83 -13.31
C VAL A 372 0.19 -7.21 -13.11
N PHE A 373 1.20 -7.31 -12.25
CA PHE A 373 1.93 -8.54 -11.99
C PHE A 373 1.81 -8.94 -10.52
N PRO A 374 0.77 -9.71 -10.14
CA PRO A 374 0.57 -10.15 -8.77
C PRO A 374 1.63 -11.14 -8.31
N LEU A 375 2.01 -11.02 -7.04
CA LEU A 375 2.89 -11.95 -6.35
C LEU A 375 2.06 -12.85 -5.44
N SER A 376 2.42 -14.14 -5.42
CA SER A 376 1.87 -15.08 -4.44
C SER A 376 2.37 -14.73 -3.04
N ILE A 377 1.52 -14.83 -2.02
CA ILE A 377 1.87 -14.42 -0.64
C ILE A 377 1.77 -15.63 0.28
N PHE A 378 2.75 -15.76 1.17
CA PHE A 378 2.84 -16.85 2.14
C PHE A 378 3.13 -16.33 3.55
N GLU A 379 2.70 -17.11 4.55
CA GLU A 379 3.09 -16.94 5.94
C GLU A 379 4.05 -18.08 6.30
N VAL A 380 5.18 -17.73 6.89
CA VAL A 380 6.22 -18.69 7.32
C VAL A 380 6.24 -18.70 8.83
N ASP A 381 6.43 -19.86 9.45
CA ASP A 381 6.54 -20.00 10.90
C ASP A 381 7.71 -19.16 11.46
N SER A 382 7.54 -18.56 12.65
CA SER A 382 8.55 -17.67 13.23
C SER A 382 9.86 -18.37 13.60
N SER A 383 9.84 -19.69 13.78
CA SER A 383 11.06 -20.49 14.03
C SER A 383 11.81 -20.85 12.74
N SER A 384 11.23 -20.55 11.57
CA SER A 384 11.80 -20.91 10.27
C SER A 384 12.39 -19.68 9.58
N PRO A 385 13.48 -19.83 8.83
CA PRO A 385 14.02 -18.74 8.03
C PRO A 385 13.04 -18.37 6.92
N VAL A 386 13.05 -17.10 6.52
CA VAL A 386 12.32 -16.64 5.34
C VAL A 386 12.94 -17.32 4.10
N PRO A 387 12.17 -18.05 3.28
CA PRO A 387 12.71 -18.71 2.09
C PRO A 387 13.31 -17.71 1.11
N ARG A 388 14.41 -18.11 0.48
CA ARG A 388 15.13 -17.31 -0.52
C ARG A 388 14.56 -17.51 -1.90
N ASP A 389 14.09 -18.71 -2.18
CA ASP A 389 13.67 -19.14 -3.51
C ASP A 389 12.42 -20.03 -3.41
N LYS A 390 11.87 -20.39 -4.57
CA LYS A 390 10.62 -21.16 -4.62
C LYS A 390 10.84 -22.58 -4.13
N THR A 391 12.02 -23.15 -4.37
CA THR A 391 12.40 -24.49 -3.91
C THR A 391 12.37 -24.58 -2.37
N GLU A 392 12.99 -23.63 -1.66
CA GLU A 392 12.93 -23.55 -0.19
C GLU A 392 11.50 -23.33 0.32
N LEU A 393 10.71 -22.47 -0.35
CA LEU A 393 9.32 -22.25 -0.01
C LEU A 393 8.48 -23.54 -0.14
N GLN A 394 8.67 -24.31 -1.20
CA GLN A 394 8.00 -25.60 -1.40
C GLN A 394 8.32 -26.59 -0.28
N GLU A 395 9.57 -26.64 0.17
CA GLU A 395 9.98 -27.48 1.30
C GLU A 395 9.31 -27.05 2.61
N LEU A 396 9.22 -25.73 2.88
CA LEU A 396 8.49 -25.22 4.03
C LEU A 396 6.99 -25.51 3.97
N LEU A 397 6.38 -25.43 2.78
CA LEU A 397 4.97 -25.81 2.57
C LEU A 397 4.75 -27.30 2.81
N ARG A 398 5.66 -28.16 2.30
CA ARG A 398 5.60 -29.62 2.48
C ARG A 398 5.73 -30.04 3.94
N THR A 399 6.59 -29.35 4.70
CA THR A 399 6.82 -29.61 6.12
C THR A 399 5.83 -28.90 7.05
N GLY A 400 4.87 -28.15 6.50
CA GLY A 400 3.85 -27.42 7.28
C GLY A 400 4.38 -26.18 8.01
N LYS A 401 5.60 -25.75 7.70
CA LYS A 401 6.27 -24.55 8.22
C LYS A 401 5.93 -23.28 7.45
N ALA A 402 5.27 -23.40 6.31
CA ALA A 402 4.66 -22.29 5.59
C ALA A 402 3.20 -22.60 5.23
N ILE A 403 2.40 -21.55 5.05
CA ILE A 403 1.03 -21.65 4.55
C ILE A 403 0.75 -20.52 3.54
N PRO A 404 -0.20 -20.72 2.61
CA PRO A 404 -0.77 -19.62 1.85
C PRO A 404 -1.29 -18.51 2.75
N PHE A 405 -1.08 -17.26 2.34
CA PHE A 405 -1.42 -16.07 3.13
C PHE A 405 -2.87 -16.07 3.61
N HIS A 406 -3.05 -15.73 4.89
CA HIS A 406 -4.35 -15.70 5.56
C HIS A 406 -5.14 -17.01 5.47
N LYS A 407 -4.52 -18.17 5.22
CA LYS A 407 -5.23 -19.47 5.20
C LYS A 407 -6.01 -19.73 6.51
N ARG A 408 -5.52 -19.24 7.66
CA ARG A 408 -6.18 -19.35 8.97
C ARG A 408 -7.05 -18.14 9.35
N VAL A 409 -7.08 -17.09 8.52
CA VAL A 409 -7.79 -15.82 8.78
C VAL A 409 -8.96 -15.63 7.81
N CYS A 410 -8.70 -15.77 6.52
CA CYS A 410 -9.68 -15.76 5.44
C CYS A 410 -9.13 -16.53 4.21
N SER A 411 -9.44 -17.82 4.12
CA SER A 411 -8.94 -18.68 3.03
C SER A 411 -9.41 -18.26 1.64
N SER A 412 -10.54 -17.57 1.52
CA SER A 412 -11.10 -17.08 0.25
C SER A 412 -10.58 -15.70 -0.18
N CYS A 413 -10.14 -14.84 0.75
CA CYS A 413 -9.77 -13.44 0.46
C CYS A 413 -8.50 -13.31 -0.40
N HIS A 414 -7.55 -14.25 -0.25
CA HIS A 414 -6.29 -14.26 -1.00
C HIS A 414 -6.15 -15.48 -1.91
N GLY A 415 -7.28 -16.05 -2.34
CA GLY A 415 -7.28 -17.12 -3.33
C GLY A 415 -6.70 -16.61 -4.66
N VAL A 416 -5.46 -16.99 -4.98
CA VAL A 416 -4.83 -16.69 -6.27
C VAL A 416 -5.28 -17.73 -7.32
N PRO A 417 -5.67 -17.31 -8.54
CA PRO A 417 -5.93 -18.23 -9.64
C PRO A 417 -4.76 -19.19 -9.85
N LYS A 418 -5.07 -20.49 -10.00
CA LYS A 418 -4.06 -21.54 -10.20
C LYS A 418 -3.00 -21.66 -9.08
N SER A 419 -3.32 -21.24 -7.85
CA SER A 419 -2.39 -21.27 -6.71
C SER A 419 -1.83 -22.66 -6.38
N LYS A 420 -2.64 -23.72 -6.49
CA LYS A 420 -2.17 -25.09 -6.22
C LYS A 420 -1.18 -25.54 -7.28
N GLU A 421 -1.48 -25.27 -8.55
CA GLU A 421 -0.61 -25.56 -9.67
C GLU A 421 0.69 -24.73 -9.61
N TRP A 422 0.59 -23.47 -9.20
CA TRP A 422 1.75 -22.60 -8.99
C TRP A 422 2.69 -23.15 -7.93
N ILE A 423 2.14 -23.59 -6.79
CA ILE A 423 2.91 -24.21 -5.70
C ILE A 423 3.56 -25.52 -6.15
N ALA A 424 2.88 -26.30 -6.99
CA ALA A 424 3.39 -27.58 -7.48
C ALA A 424 4.42 -27.45 -8.61
N ALA A 425 4.41 -26.34 -9.35
CA ALA A 425 5.35 -26.11 -10.44
C ALA A 425 6.77 -25.91 -9.91
N ASN A 426 7.73 -26.58 -10.53
CA ASN A 426 9.16 -26.43 -10.21
C ASN A 426 9.61 -24.99 -10.42
N GLU A 427 10.64 -24.60 -9.66
CA GLU A 427 11.35 -23.35 -9.90
C GLU A 427 12.08 -23.37 -11.25
N THR A 428 12.11 -22.22 -11.91
CA THR A 428 12.88 -21.98 -13.13
C THR A 428 13.91 -20.88 -12.89
N ASP A 429 14.98 -20.86 -13.69
CA ASP A 429 16.04 -19.85 -13.56
C ASP A 429 15.49 -18.44 -13.84
N ASP A 430 14.75 -18.33 -14.94
CA ASP A 430 14.08 -17.11 -15.38
C ASP A 430 12.72 -16.88 -14.69
N LEU A 431 12.31 -15.61 -14.65
CA LEU A 431 10.97 -15.21 -14.25
C LEU A 431 10.03 -15.13 -15.47
N GLY A 432 8.86 -15.76 -15.38
CA GLY A 432 7.87 -15.78 -16.45
C GLY A 432 6.45 -15.53 -15.98
N VAL A 433 5.53 -15.39 -16.94
CA VAL A 433 4.09 -15.33 -16.66
C VAL A 433 3.54 -16.76 -16.60
N PHE A 434 3.23 -17.21 -15.39
CA PHE A 434 2.65 -18.53 -15.13
C PHE A 434 1.19 -18.61 -15.60
N HIS A 435 0.40 -17.59 -15.29
CA HIS A 435 -1.03 -17.57 -15.60
C HIS A 435 -1.55 -16.14 -15.72
N ILE A 436 -2.51 -15.93 -16.63
CA ILE A 436 -3.24 -14.67 -16.74
C ILE A 436 -4.59 -14.83 -16.07
N GLY A 437 -4.75 -14.21 -14.90
CA GLY A 437 -5.97 -14.20 -14.12
C GLY A 437 -6.89 -13.00 -14.40
N LYS A 438 -8.11 -13.09 -13.87
CA LYS A 438 -9.10 -12.02 -13.82
C LYS A 438 -9.77 -12.00 -12.44
N ARG A 439 -10.07 -10.81 -11.93
CA ARG A 439 -10.78 -10.59 -10.66
C ARG A 439 -12.30 -10.66 -10.84
N VAL A 440 -12.79 -11.79 -11.34
CA VAL A 440 -14.22 -12.08 -11.59
C VAL A 440 -14.60 -13.45 -11.04
N GLY A 441 -15.90 -13.70 -10.87
CA GLY A 441 -16.40 -15.00 -10.41
C GLY A 441 -15.84 -15.35 -9.03
N TYR A 442 -15.23 -16.53 -8.89
CA TYR A 442 -14.63 -16.99 -7.63
C TYR A 442 -13.54 -16.05 -7.10
N PHE A 443 -12.88 -15.29 -7.98
CA PHE A 443 -11.78 -14.38 -7.63
C PHE A 443 -12.22 -12.93 -7.46
N VAL A 444 -13.53 -12.65 -7.39
CA VAL A 444 -14.04 -11.27 -7.27
C VAL A 444 -13.58 -10.57 -5.99
N HIS A 445 -13.23 -11.33 -4.95
CA HIS A 445 -12.72 -10.79 -3.67
C HIS A 445 -11.21 -10.94 -3.50
N TRP A 446 -10.49 -11.35 -4.55
CA TRP A 446 -9.04 -11.45 -4.51
C TRP A 446 -8.41 -10.06 -4.32
N GLU A 447 -7.59 -9.91 -3.27
CA GLU A 447 -6.80 -8.71 -2.99
C GLU A 447 -5.30 -8.98 -3.25
N PRO A 448 -4.85 -8.87 -4.52
CA PRO A 448 -3.45 -9.08 -4.86
C PRO A 448 -2.54 -7.93 -4.39
N ILE A 449 -1.31 -8.29 -4.03
CA ILE A 449 -0.18 -7.36 -4.02
C ILE A 449 0.57 -7.57 -5.34
N TYR A 450 0.86 -6.49 -6.05
CA TYR A 450 1.35 -6.57 -7.42
C TYR A 450 2.41 -5.52 -7.74
N ILE A 451 3.27 -5.84 -8.70
CA ILE A 451 4.05 -4.85 -9.43
C ILE A 451 3.12 -4.23 -10.48
N GLY A 452 3.00 -2.90 -10.45
CA GLY A 452 2.17 -2.10 -11.34
C GLY A 452 2.89 -0.84 -11.77
N THR A 453 2.15 0.20 -12.12
CA THR A 453 2.70 1.49 -12.56
C THR A 453 1.95 2.67 -11.94
N HIS A 454 2.36 3.89 -12.23
CA HIS A 454 1.59 5.09 -11.88
C HIS A 454 0.23 5.22 -12.60
N ALA A 455 -0.03 4.43 -13.65
CA ALA A 455 -1.30 4.48 -14.38
C ALA A 455 -2.44 3.74 -13.66
N ASP A 456 -2.12 2.86 -12.71
CA ASP A 456 -3.14 2.06 -12.02
C ASP A 456 -4.09 2.93 -11.15
N PRO A 457 -5.34 2.52 -10.92
CA PRO A 457 -6.24 3.25 -10.03
C PRO A 457 -5.63 3.45 -8.64
N HIS A 458 -5.81 4.64 -8.04
CA HIS A 458 -5.42 4.90 -6.66
C HIS A 458 -6.31 4.13 -5.66
N TYR A 459 -5.80 3.96 -4.44
CA TYR A 459 -6.59 3.45 -3.33
C TYR A 459 -7.54 4.54 -2.82
N ASP A 460 -8.75 4.16 -2.40
CA ASP A 460 -9.71 5.13 -1.84
C ASP A 460 -9.27 5.60 -0.44
N GLU A 461 -8.91 6.87 -0.32
CA GLU A 461 -8.31 7.46 0.88
C GLU A 461 -9.25 7.62 2.06
N ARG A 462 -10.56 7.42 1.85
CA ARG A 462 -11.57 7.44 2.92
C ARG A 462 -11.53 6.17 3.76
N LEU A 463 -10.83 5.13 3.29
CA LEU A 463 -10.76 3.83 3.95
C LEU A 463 -9.55 3.75 4.89
N SER A 464 -9.81 3.26 6.10
CA SER A 464 -8.82 3.03 7.16
C SER A 464 -8.51 1.54 7.33
N TRP A 465 -7.34 1.22 7.86
CA TRP A 465 -6.91 -0.16 8.13
C TRP A 465 -7.84 -0.93 9.09
N GLU A 466 -8.35 -0.26 10.13
CA GLU A 466 -9.26 -0.88 11.10
C GLU A 466 -10.58 -1.29 10.43
N GLY A 467 -10.98 -0.55 9.39
CA GLY A 467 -12.20 -0.74 8.62
C GLY A 467 -12.21 -1.95 7.69
N LYS A 468 -11.04 -2.57 7.42
CA LYS A 468 -10.88 -3.64 6.42
C LYS A 468 -11.34 -3.23 5.02
N SER A 469 -11.25 -4.16 4.06
CA SER A 469 -11.68 -3.97 2.66
C SER A 469 -11.07 -2.74 1.98
N ASP A 470 -9.92 -2.28 2.49
CA ASP A 470 -9.24 -1.05 2.07
C ASP A 470 -8.63 -1.16 0.66
N LYS A 471 -8.51 -2.37 0.10
CA LYS A 471 -8.02 -2.60 -1.27
C LYS A 471 -9.14 -3.02 -2.24
N MET A 472 -10.33 -3.38 -1.74
CA MET A 472 -11.44 -3.91 -2.55
C MET A 472 -11.97 -2.91 -3.57
N THR A 473 -12.00 -1.62 -3.23
CA THR A 473 -12.45 -0.54 -4.12
C THR A 473 -11.51 -0.34 -5.30
N GLN A 474 -10.20 -0.43 -5.08
CA GLN A 474 -9.20 -0.45 -6.15
C GLN A 474 -9.35 -1.73 -7.01
N GLY A 475 -9.56 -2.88 -6.38
CA GLY A 475 -9.81 -4.14 -7.06
C GLY A 475 -11.02 -4.09 -8.01
N TYR A 476 -12.08 -3.36 -7.63
CA TYR A 476 -13.22 -3.10 -8.51
C TYR A 476 -12.81 -2.27 -9.74
N ALA A 477 -12.08 -1.16 -9.55
CA ALA A 477 -11.62 -0.32 -10.64
C ALA A 477 -10.76 -1.10 -11.65
N LEU A 478 -9.81 -1.91 -11.16
CA LEU A 478 -9.00 -2.79 -12.02
C LEU A 478 -9.85 -3.77 -12.84
N CYS A 479 -10.89 -4.35 -12.23
CA CYS A 479 -11.79 -5.30 -12.91
C CYS A 479 -12.60 -4.63 -14.04
N VAL A 480 -13.17 -3.45 -13.76
CA VAL A 480 -13.98 -2.70 -14.73
C VAL A 480 -13.13 -2.23 -15.91
N LEU A 481 -11.89 -1.80 -15.65
CA LEU A 481 -10.91 -1.39 -16.66
C LEU A 481 -10.27 -2.57 -17.43
N ASP A 482 -10.77 -3.79 -17.24
CA ASP A 482 -10.33 -5.02 -17.90
C ASP A 482 -8.84 -5.38 -17.73
N TYR A 483 -8.28 -5.11 -16.54
CA TYR A 483 -6.90 -5.48 -16.24
C TYR A 483 -6.65 -6.99 -16.38
N ASP A 484 -5.55 -7.36 -17.02
CA ASP A 484 -4.98 -8.70 -17.03
C ASP A 484 -4.04 -8.85 -15.81
N PHE A 485 -4.23 -9.90 -15.02
CA PHE A 485 -3.41 -10.18 -13.83
C PHE A 485 -2.36 -11.24 -14.20
N HIS A 486 -1.15 -10.80 -14.54
CA HIS A 486 -0.06 -11.67 -14.95
C HIS A 486 0.64 -12.26 -13.72
N ILE A 487 0.17 -13.43 -13.27
CA ILE A 487 0.73 -14.13 -12.12
C ILE A 487 2.09 -14.68 -12.52
N LEU A 488 3.12 -14.28 -11.77
CA LEU A 488 4.52 -14.64 -12.03
C LEU A 488 4.85 -16.01 -11.43
N ASP A 489 5.67 -16.84 -12.07
CA ASP A 489 5.97 -18.23 -11.67
C ASP A 489 6.86 -18.41 -10.42
N ASN A 490 7.84 -17.53 -10.22
CA ASN A 490 8.84 -17.64 -9.14
C ASN A 490 8.88 -16.43 -8.19
N ALA A 491 8.01 -15.43 -8.41
CA ALA A 491 7.92 -14.26 -7.53
C ALA A 491 6.91 -14.47 -6.41
N PHE A 492 7.35 -14.24 -5.17
CA PHE A 492 6.48 -14.33 -4.00
C PHE A 492 6.86 -13.32 -2.92
N LEU A 493 5.90 -13.09 -2.02
CA LEU A 493 6.08 -12.33 -0.79
C LEU A 493 5.91 -13.26 0.41
N VAL A 494 6.74 -13.03 1.42
CA VAL A 494 6.60 -13.67 2.73
C VAL A 494 6.21 -12.60 3.72
N HIS A 495 5.06 -12.81 4.33
CA HIS A 495 4.67 -12.03 5.49
C HIS A 495 5.66 -12.27 6.64
N LYS A 496 6.02 -11.20 7.37
CA LYS A 496 6.89 -11.23 8.56
C LYS A 496 6.71 -12.55 9.30
N PRO A 497 7.81 -13.31 9.55
CA PRO A 497 7.74 -14.66 10.08
C PRO A 497 6.79 -14.73 11.28
N GLY A 498 5.82 -15.62 11.15
CA GLY A 498 4.64 -15.72 11.98
C GLY A 498 3.44 -16.17 11.16
N ILE A 499 2.80 -17.27 11.60
CA ILE A 499 1.51 -17.67 11.07
C ILE A 499 0.42 -16.90 11.82
N LYS A 500 -0.33 -16.06 11.11
CA LYS A 500 -1.39 -15.24 11.71
C LYS A 500 -2.59 -16.13 12.05
N VAL A 501 -3.13 -15.93 13.25
CA VAL A 501 -4.35 -16.59 13.73
C VAL A 501 -5.44 -15.54 13.91
N LEU A 502 -6.67 -15.89 13.54
CA LEU A 502 -7.81 -14.98 13.69
C LEU A 502 -8.09 -14.69 15.17
N LYS A 503 -7.83 -13.46 15.61
CA LYS A 503 -8.29 -12.93 16.90
C LYS A 503 -9.62 -12.20 16.70
N LYS A 504 -10.65 -12.56 17.48
CA LYS A 504 -11.95 -11.87 17.46
C LYS A 504 -11.80 -10.49 18.12
N ASP A 505 -12.22 -9.45 17.41
CA ASP A 505 -12.23 -8.06 17.90
C ASP A 505 -13.59 -7.43 17.57
N PRO A 506 -14.51 -7.35 18.56
CA PRO A 506 -15.84 -6.75 18.37
C PRO A 506 -15.80 -5.28 17.96
N LYS A 507 -14.83 -4.51 18.45
CA LYS A 507 -14.69 -3.09 18.10
C LYS A 507 -14.29 -2.95 16.63
N ARG A 508 -13.33 -3.76 16.19
CA ARG A 508 -12.93 -3.81 14.78
C ARG A 508 -14.05 -4.31 13.88
N ALA A 509 -14.84 -5.28 14.32
CA ALA A 509 -16.01 -5.76 13.57
C ALA A 509 -17.04 -4.63 13.35
N MET A 510 -17.30 -3.81 14.36
CA MET A 510 -18.17 -2.63 14.24
C MET A 510 -17.62 -1.61 13.23
N LEU A 511 -16.30 -1.32 13.28
CA LEU A 511 -15.66 -0.42 12.32
C LEU A 511 -15.77 -0.96 10.90
N ALA A 512 -15.54 -2.25 10.70
CA ALA A 512 -15.69 -2.90 9.40
C ALA A 512 -17.13 -2.84 8.87
N ALA A 513 -18.14 -2.99 9.73
CA ALA A 513 -19.53 -2.83 9.34
C ALA A 513 -19.84 -1.39 8.86
N LYS A 514 -19.31 -0.37 9.55
CA LYS A 514 -19.43 1.04 9.12
C LYS A 514 -18.74 1.29 7.78
N THR A 515 -17.53 0.76 7.61
CA THR A 515 -16.79 0.85 6.35
C THR A 515 -17.55 0.18 5.20
N ASN A 516 -18.10 -1.00 5.40
CA ASN A 516 -18.90 -1.67 4.38
C ASN A 516 -20.18 -0.90 4.02
N GLN A 517 -20.80 -0.21 4.97
CA GLN A 517 -21.91 0.70 4.68
C GLN A 517 -21.47 1.91 3.85
N LEU A 518 -20.33 2.53 4.20
CA LEU A 518 -19.74 3.63 3.42
C LEU A 518 -19.43 3.18 1.99
N ILE A 519 -18.79 2.02 1.84
CA ILE A 519 -18.48 1.43 0.53
C ILE A 519 -19.76 1.22 -0.25
N LYS A 520 -20.74 0.49 0.30
CA LYS A 520 -21.96 0.11 -0.42
C LYS A 520 -22.81 1.31 -0.82
N LYS A 521 -22.94 2.31 0.06
CA LYS A 521 -23.88 3.42 -0.14
C LYS A 521 -23.28 4.62 -0.87
N ILE A 522 -21.97 4.82 -0.78
CA ILE A 522 -21.31 6.03 -1.28
C ILE A 522 -20.22 5.66 -2.29
N ILE A 523 -19.19 4.91 -1.87
CA ILE A 523 -17.99 4.71 -2.70
C ILE A 523 -18.31 3.88 -3.95
N TYR A 524 -19.04 2.78 -3.79
CA TYR A 524 -19.34 1.88 -4.90
C TYR A 524 -20.16 2.57 -6.00
N PRO A 525 -21.27 3.29 -5.70
CA PRO A 525 -21.95 4.13 -6.69
C PRO A 525 -21.04 5.16 -7.37
N GLU A 526 -20.15 5.83 -6.62
CA GLU A 526 -19.20 6.80 -7.20
C GLU A 526 -18.22 6.12 -8.16
N LEU A 527 -17.70 4.94 -7.81
CA LEU A 527 -16.82 4.15 -8.69
C LEU A 527 -17.55 3.72 -9.96
N GLN A 528 -18.83 3.37 -9.88
CA GLN A 528 -19.65 3.05 -11.05
C GLN A 528 -19.77 4.25 -12.01
N VAL A 529 -19.85 5.47 -11.48
CA VAL A 529 -19.86 6.70 -12.27
C VAL A 529 -18.49 7.00 -12.87
N MET A 530 -17.41 6.87 -12.09
CA MET A 530 -16.06 7.23 -12.53
C MET A 530 -15.42 6.23 -13.50
N TYR A 531 -15.58 4.93 -13.24
CA TYR A 531 -14.94 3.86 -14.02
C TYR A 531 -15.92 3.08 -14.90
N GLY A 532 -17.23 3.21 -14.67
CA GLY A 532 -18.25 2.43 -15.34
C GLY A 532 -18.63 1.16 -14.57
N SER A 533 -19.38 0.27 -15.22
CA SER A 533 -19.81 -1.01 -14.65
C SER A 533 -19.56 -2.14 -15.63
N ARG A 534 -19.16 -3.30 -15.11
CA ARG A 534 -18.91 -4.51 -15.91
C ARG A 534 -19.42 -5.74 -15.19
N LYS A 535 -20.11 -6.63 -15.93
CA LYS A 535 -20.66 -7.88 -15.38
C LYS A 535 -19.53 -8.72 -14.75
N GLY A 536 -19.74 -9.14 -13.51
CA GLY A 536 -18.79 -9.98 -12.76
C GLY A 536 -17.78 -9.21 -11.91
N CYS A 537 -17.73 -7.88 -12.00
CA CYS A 537 -16.93 -7.03 -11.11
C CYS A 537 -17.75 -6.60 -9.89
N ALA A 538 -17.14 -6.68 -8.69
CA ALA A 538 -17.72 -6.19 -7.44
C ALA A 538 -16.63 -5.68 -6.49
N VAL A 539 -17.08 -4.93 -5.48
CA VAL A 539 -16.28 -4.57 -4.30
C VAL A 539 -16.42 -5.67 -3.27
#